data_AF-A0A3A9YPF7-F1
#
_entry.id   AF-A0A3A9YPF7-F1
#
_cell.length_a   1.000
_cell.length_b   1.000
_cell.length_c   1.000
_cell.angle_alpha   90.00
_cell.angle_beta   90.00
_cell.angle_gamma   90.00
#
_symmetry.space_group_name_H-M   'P 1'
#
loop_
_entity.id
_entity.type
_entity.pdbx_description
1 polymer ?
#
loop_
_entity_poly.entity_id
_entity_poly.type
_entity_poly.pdbx_seq_one_letter_code
_entity_poly.pdbx_strand_id
1 'polypeptide(L)' 'MLAPAVLTILTAQQPDADPEPEIIALTVAEIRRLLNAFFLAAALPPEHTLHWSTWRRTSQARFRQSHYQRRQAK' A
#
# COMPACT_ATOMS: atom_id res chain seq x y z
N MET A 1 18.01 -6.73 12.92
CA MET A 1 16.77 -7.53 12.77
C MET A 1 15.56 -6.81 13.39
N LEU A 2 15.28 -5.56 12.98
CA LEU A 2 14.16 -4.75 13.52
C LEU A 2 12.98 -4.60 12.55
N ALA A 3 13.13 -5.07 11.30
CA ALA A 3 12.14 -4.95 10.25
C ALA A 3 10.76 -5.60 10.55
N PRO A 4 10.65 -6.78 11.22
CA PRO A 4 9.33 -7.40 11.42
C PRO A 4 8.53 -6.76 12.56
N ALA A 5 9.18 -6.24 13.60
CA ALA A 5 8.49 -5.64 14.74
C ALA A 5 7.82 -4.30 14.35
N VAL A 6 8.54 -3.43 13.64
CA VAL A 6 8.01 -2.16 13.13
C VAL A 6 6.84 -2.40 12.18
N LEU A 7 6.96 -3.41 11.30
CA LEU A 7 5.92 -3.80 10.37
C LEU A 7 4.62 -4.21 11.09
N THR A 8 4.73 -5.01 12.15
CA THR A 8 3.58 -5.53 12.91
C THR A 8 2.83 -4.41 13.61
N ILE A 9 3.56 -3.46 14.20
CA ILE A 9 2.99 -2.30 14.90
C ILE A 9 2.24 -1.40 13.89
N LEU A 10 2.86 -1.11 12.74
CA LEU A 10 2.25 -0.29 11.69
C LEU A 10 0.99 -0.93 11.08
N THR A 11 0.94 -2.27 10.96
CA THR A 11 -0.27 -2.97 10.51
C THR A 11 -1.39 -2.94 11.56
N ALA A 12 -1.04 -3.02 12.85
CA ALA A 12 -2.02 -3.00 13.94
C ALA A 12 -2.66 -1.62 14.16
N GLN A 13 -2.03 -0.55 13.67
CA GLN A 13 -2.51 0.83 13.76
C GLN A 13 -3.23 1.31 12.51
N GLN A 14 -3.46 0.45 11.50
CA GLN A 14 -4.39 0.82 10.43
C GLN A 14 -5.79 0.90 11.02
N PRO A 15 -6.46 2.07 10.97
CA PRO A 15 -7.88 2.14 11.33
C PRO A 15 -8.65 1.13 10.47
N ASP A 16 -9.74 0.60 11.01
CA ASP A 16 -10.71 -0.14 10.19
C ASP A 16 -11.20 0.84 9.11
N ALA A 17 -10.58 0.77 7.95
CA ALA A 17 -10.89 1.67 6.86
C ALA A 17 -12.27 1.23 6.38
N ASP A 18 -13.29 2.06 6.60
CA ASP A 18 -14.52 1.98 5.85
C ASP A 18 -14.15 1.74 4.38
N PRO A 19 -14.79 0.78 3.69
CA PRO A 19 -14.37 0.36 2.36
C PRO A 19 -14.75 1.46 1.37
N GLU A 20 -14.00 2.57 1.38
CA GLU A 20 -13.79 3.40 0.21
C GLU A 20 -13.23 2.46 -0.86
N PRO A 21 -13.99 2.13 -1.90
CA PRO A 21 -13.63 1.08 -2.86
C PRO A 21 -12.43 1.45 -3.74
N GLU A 22 -11.71 2.52 -3.41
CA GLU A 22 -10.75 3.14 -4.31
C GLU A 22 -9.29 2.88 -3.99
N ILE A 23 -8.91 2.49 -2.75
CA ILE A 23 -7.49 2.34 -2.37
C ILE A 23 -7.26 1.08 -1.51
N ILE A 24 -6.36 0.20 -1.96
CA ILE A 24 -5.94 -0.98 -1.19
C ILE A 24 -5.27 -0.54 0.12
N ALA A 25 -5.66 -1.10 1.27
CA ALA A 25 -5.01 -0.87 2.57
C ALA A 25 -3.50 -1.17 2.54
N LEU A 26 -2.70 -0.52 3.41
CA LEU A 26 -1.26 -0.76 3.45
C LEU A 26 -0.98 -2.21 3.86
N THR A 27 -0.55 -3.01 2.88
CA THR A 27 -0.11 -4.38 3.12
C THR A 27 1.30 -4.42 3.68
N VAL A 28 1.67 -5.58 4.23
CA VAL A 28 3.04 -5.85 4.69
C VAL A 28 4.10 -5.55 3.61
N ALA A 29 3.82 -5.92 2.36
CA ALA A 29 4.73 -5.68 1.25
C ALA A 29 4.89 -4.18 0.95
N GLU A 30 3.83 -3.39 1.12
CA GLU A 30 3.85 -1.94 0.89
C GLU A 30 4.57 -1.21 2.01
N ILE A 31 4.36 -1.60 3.27
CA ILE A 31 5.10 -1.05 4.40
C ILE A 31 6.60 -1.33 4.22
N ARG A 32 6.98 -2.56 3.89
CA ARG A 32 8.40 -2.89 3.61
C ARG A 32 8.97 -2.07 2.46
N ARG A 33 8.21 -1.85 1.38
CA ARG A 33 8.63 -1.02 0.25
C ARG A 33 8.83 0.44 0.68
N LEU A 34 7.91 0.98 1.47
CA LEU A 34 8.01 2.34 2.00
C LEU A 34 9.22 2.50 2.90
N LEU A 35 9.44 1.57 3.83
CA LEU A 35 10.63 1.57 4.69
C LEU A 35 11.92 1.52 3.85
N ASN A 36 11.98 0.66 2.84
CA ASN A 36 13.15 0.62 1.95
C ASN A 36 13.33 1.94 1.19
N ALA A 37 12.25 2.55 0.69
CA ALA A 37 12.32 3.82 -0.02
C ALA A 37 12.79 4.98 0.87
N PHE A 38 12.34 5.04 2.13
CA PHE A 38 12.73 6.10 3.05
C PHE A 38 14.13 5.92 3.64
N PHE A 39 14.53 4.68 3.93
CA PHE A 39 15.77 4.41 4.66
C PHE A 39 16.94 3.96 3.77
N LEU A 40 16.67 3.35 2.61
CA LEU A 40 17.69 2.74 1.77
C LEU A 40 17.85 3.42 0.41
N ALA A 41 16.80 4.07 -0.12
CA ALA A 41 16.89 4.79 -1.38
C ALA A 41 17.28 6.26 -1.11
N ALA A 42 18.42 6.69 -1.66
CA ALA A 42 18.86 8.07 -1.55
C ALA A 42 17.92 9.03 -2.31
N ALA A 43 17.55 10.13 -1.63
CA ALA A 43 17.11 11.41 -2.19
C ALA A 43 15.73 11.53 -2.89
N LEU A 44 14.74 10.69 -2.58
CA LEU A 44 13.35 11.02 -2.96
C LEU A 44 12.65 11.74 -1.80
N PRO A 45 12.09 12.95 -2.03
CA PRO A 45 11.32 13.63 -1.02
C PRO A 45 10.19 12.75 -0.49
N PRO A 46 9.90 12.78 0.81
CA PRO A 46 8.95 11.86 1.40
C PRO A 46 7.55 11.98 0.80
N GLU A 47 7.13 13.18 0.42
CA GLU A 47 5.90 13.46 -0.30
C GLU A 47 5.81 12.72 -1.63
N HIS A 48 6.93 12.58 -2.35
CA HIS A 48 6.98 11.89 -3.62
C HIS A 48 6.82 10.38 -3.42
N THR A 49 7.51 9.82 -2.42
CA THR A 49 7.38 8.40 -2.04
C THR A 49 5.95 8.06 -1.62
N LEU A 50 5.31 8.92 -0.82
CA LEU A 50 3.93 8.74 -0.40
C LEU A 50 2.96 8.87 -1.57
N HIS A 51 3.14 9.88 -2.42
CA HIS A 51 2.31 10.10 -3.62
C HIS A 51 2.32 8.86 -4.53
N TRP A 52 3.50 8.33 -4.85
CA TRP A 52 3.63 7.11 -5.65
C TRP A 52 3.02 5.87 -5.00
N SER A 53 3.11 5.78 -3.67
CA SER A 53 2.47 4.69 -2.92
C SER A 53 0.96 4.73 -3.06
N THR A 54 0.35 5.90 -2.87
CA THR A 54 -1.09 6.12 -3.03
C THR A 54 -1.53 5.80 -4.46
N TRP A 55 -0.88 6.41 -5.47
CA TRP A 55 -1.22 6.18 -6.87
C TRP A 55 -1.20 4.69 -7.26
N ARG A 56 -0.18 3.96 -6.79
CA ARG A 56 -0.04 2.53 -7.07
C ARG A 56 -1.14 1.71 -6.39
N ARG A 57 -1.45 2.01 -5.13
CA ARG A 57 -2.49 1.32 -4.35
C ARG A 57 -3.87 1.55 -4.96
N THR A 58 -4.17 2.75 -5.41
CA THR A 58 -5.42 3.05 -6.13
C THR A 58 -5.48 2.30 -7.45
N SER A 59 -4.40 2.32 -8.23
CA SER A 59 -4.34 1.62 -9.52
C SER A 59 -4.50 0.10 -9.39
N GLN A 60 -3.91 -0.50 -8.35
CA GLN A 60 -4.10 -1.91 -8.06
C GLN A 60 -5.54 -2.23 -7.65
N ALA A 61 -6.21 -1.34 -6.90
CA ALA A 61 -7.61 -1.53 -6.49
C ALA A 61 -8.51 -1.59 -7.73
N ARG A 62 -8.34 -0.62 -8.64
CA ARG A 62 -9.05 -0.54 -9.92
C ARG A 62 -8.80 -1.76 -10.81
N PHE A 63 -7.55 -2.24 -10.87
CA PHE A 63 -7.23 -3.47 -11.61
C PHE A 63 -7.94 -4.68 -11.02
N ARG A 64 -7.91 -4.86 -9.69
CA ARG A 64 -8.62 -5.95 -9.01
C ARG A 64 -10.12 -5.89 -9.27
N GLN A 65 -10.73 -4.71 -9.12
CA GLN A 65 -12.15 -4.51 -9.40
C GLN A 65 -12.50 -4.90 -10.84
N SER A 66 -11.76 -4.39 -11.82
CA SER A 66 -11.95 -4.72 -13.24
C SER A 66 -11.80 -6.21 -13.51
N HIS A 67 -10.79 -6.86 -12.90
CA HIS A 67 -10.55 -8.28 -13.04
C HIS A 67 -11.70 -9.11 -12.46
N TYR A 68 -12.17 -8.78 -11.25
CA TYR A 68 -13.28 -9.49 -10.62
C TYR A 68 -14.61 -9.26 -11.34
N GLN A 69 -14.91 -8.05 -11.79
CA GLN A 69 -16.08 -7.76 -12.62
C GLN A 69 -16.09 -8.61 -13.90
N ARG A 70 -14.97 -8.66 -14.63
CA ARG A 70 -14.84 -9.50 -15.84
C ARG A 70 -14.96 -10.99 -15.53
N ARG A 71 -14.52 -11.44 -14.36
CA ARG A 71 -14.64 -12.85 -13.94
C ARG A 71 -16.07 -13.23 -13.55
N GLN A 72 -16.82 -12.31 -12.93
CA GLN A 72 -18.21 -12.53 -12.52
C GLN A 72 -19.21 -12.34 -13.67
N ALA A 73 -18.84 -11.61 -14.73
CA ALA A 73 -19.64 -11.46 -15.94
C ALA A 73 -19.52 -12.66 -16.92
N LYS A 74 -18.79 -13.71 -16.55
CA LYS A 74 -18.68 -14.98 -17.27
C LYS A 74 -19.45 -16.06 -16.52
#